data_AF-A0A4P6KH01-F1
#
_entry.id   AF-A0A4P6KH01-F1
#
_cell.length_a   1.000
_cell.length_b   1.000
_cell.length_c   1.000
_cell.angle_alpha   90.00
_cell.angle_beta   90.00
_cell.angle_gamma   90.00
#
_symmetry.space_group_name_H-M   'P 1'
#
loop_
_entity.id
_entity.type
_entity.pdbx_description
1 polymer ?
#
loop_
_entity_poly.entity_id
_entity_poly.type
_entity_poly.pdbx_seq_one_letter_code
_entity_poly.pdbx_strand_id
1 'polypeptide(L)'
;MSQLQRSPELGVWYVFDKSRRIAIIRYVEVRGRRLLRSVTFDRDPAERQLIGYFPEDAMRLAVEFTWWEYIKHTGRSTSNRR
;
A
#
# COMPACT_ATOMS: atom_id res chain seq x y z
N MET A 1 -7.36 11.27 -1.48
CA MET A 1 -7.81 10.10 -0.73
C MET A 1 -7.36 8.88 -1.49
N SER A 2 -6.76 7.90 -0.81
CA SER A 2 -6.42 6.61 -1.41
C SER A 2 -7.64 5.69 -1.46
N GLN A 3 -7.66 4.78 -2.43
CA GLN A 3 -8.65 3.70 -2.53
C GLN A 3 -7.95 2.36 -2.29
N LEU A 4 -8.54 1.52 -1.43
CA LEU A 4 -8.09 0.15 -1.20
C LEU A 4 -8.92 -0.81 -2.06
N GLN A 5 -8.29 -1.74 -2.78
CA GLN A 5 -8.96 -2.79 -3.51
C GLN A 5 -8.35 -4.15 -3.20
N ARG A 6 -9.19 -5.19 -3.08
CA ARG A 6 -8.73 -6.57 -2.92
C ARG A 6 -8.12 -7.10 -4.22
N SER A 7 -6.98 -7.76 -4.11
CA SER A 7 -6.40 -8.57 -5.19
C SER A 7 -7.17 -9.89 -5.32
N PRO A 8 -7.13 -10.57 -6.49
CA PRO A 8 -7.54 -11.97 -6.60
C PRO A 8 -6.74 -12.91 -5.68
N GLU A 9 -5.50 -12.54 -5.35
CA GLU A 9 -4.68 -13.25 -4.37
C GLU A 9 -5.19 -12.98 -2.94
N LEU A 10 -5.46 -14.05 -2.20
CA LEU A 10 -5.98 -13.96 -0.84
C LEU A 10 -4.96 -13.26 0.08
N GLY A 11 -5.45 -12.30 0.86
CA GLY A 11 -4.62 -11.57 1.81
C GLY A 11 -3.71 -10.52 1.16
N VAL A 12 -3.98 -10.14 -0.09
CA VAL A 12 -3.29 -9.06 -0.80
C VAL A 12 -4.29 -7.97 -1.20
N TRP A 13 -3.88 -6.73 -1.03
CA TRP A 13 -4.63 -5.54 -1.42
C TRP A 13 -3.75 -4.57 -2.17
N TYR A 14 -4.36 -3.87 -3.13
CA TYR A 14 -3.75 -2.77 -3.85
C TYR A 14 -4.23 -1.45 -3.27
N VAL A 15 -3.29 -0.54 -3.04
CA VAL A 15 -3.58 0.84 -2.67
C VAL A 15 -3.43 1.71 -3.91
N PHE A 16 -4.43 2.54 -4.15
CA PHE A 16 -4.47 3.47 -5.27
C PHE A 16 -4.48 4.91 -4.79
N ASP A 17 -3.82 5.79 -5.54
CA ASP A 17 -4.10 7.22 -5.55
C ASP A 17 -4.76 7.55 -6.89
N LYS A 18 -6.06 7.88 -6.86
CA LYS A 18 -6.91 7.97 -8.06
C LYS A 18 -6.86 6.66 -8.88
N SER A 19 -6.41 6.70 -10.12
CA SER A 19 -6.28 5.53 -11.00
C SER A 19 -4.92 4.82 -10.90
N ARG A 20 -3.95 5.41 -10.18
CA ARG A 20 -2.59 4.87 -10.08
C ARG A 20 -2.48 3.92 -8.90
N ARG A 21 -2.00 2.70 -9.15
CA ARG A 21 -1.54 1.79 -8.09
C ARG A 21 -0.26 2.34 -7.49
N ILE A 22 -0.26 2.60 -6.20
CA ILE A 22 0.87 3.20 -5.48
C ILE A 22 1.56 2.21 -4.54
N ALA A 23 0.82 1.21 -4.02
CA ALA A 23 1.35 0.25 -3.08
C ALA A 23 0.59 -1.08 -3.08
N ILE A 24 1.20 -2.07 -2.44
CA ILE A 24 0.63 -3.38 -2.14
C ILE A 24 0.69 -3.56 -0.63
N ILE A 25 -0.46 -3.89 -0.03
CA ILE A 25 -0.53 -4.35 1.36
C ILE A 25 -0.82 -5.84 1.33
N ARG A 26 -0.07 -6.65 2.08
CA ARG A 26 -0.32 -8.08 2.17
C ARG A 26 -0.13 -8.60 3.59
N TYR A 27 -0.79 -9.70 3.91
CA TYR A 27 -0.45 -10.46 5.09
C TYR A 27 0.92 -11.11 4.95
N VAL A 28 1.68 -11.10 6.04
CA VAL A 28 2.93 -11.82 6.20
C VAL A 28 3.00 -12.38 7.62
N GLU A 29 3.80 -13.42 7.80
CA GLU A 29 4.15 -13.93 9.12
C GLU A 29 5.60 -13.54 9.44
N VAL A 30 5.81 -12.89 10.59
CA VAL A 30 7.12 -12.48 11.06
C VAL A 30 7.27 -12.97 12.50
N ARG A 31 8.18 -13.93 12.71
CA ARG A 31 8.45 -14.52 14.04
C ARG A 31 7.16 -15.03 14.74
N GLY A 32 6.30 -15.73 14.00
CA GLY A 32 5.06 -16.30 14.52
C GLY A 32 3.91 -15.29 14.73
N ARG A 33 4.07 -14.04 14.28
CA ARG A 33 3.02 -13.01 14.32
C ARG A 33 2.59 -12.64 12.91
N ARG A 34 1.27 -12.64 12.68
CA ARG A 34 0.68 -12.16 11.44
C ARG A 34 0.63 -10.63 11.46
N LEU A 35 1.11 -10.02 10.39
CA LEU A 35 1.20 -8.58 10.21
C LEU A 35 0.74 -8.20 8.80
N LEU A 36 0.39 -6.93 8.62
CA LEU A 36 0.27 -6.33 7.31
C LEU A 36 1.62 -5.73 6.92
N ARG A 37 2.15 -6.14 5.77
CA ARG A 37 3.34 -5.52 5.16
C ARG A 37 2.90 -4.64 4.00
N SER A 38 3.22 -3.35 4.08
CA SER A 38 3.03 -2.41 2.99
C SER A 38 4.33 -2.19 2.22
N VAL A 39 4.26 -2.25 0.89
CA VAL A 39 5.36 -1.95 -0.02
C VAL A 39 4.91 -1.07 -1.17
N THR A 40 5.84 -0.34 -1.78
CA THR A 40 5.57 0.40 -3.01
C THR A 40 5.10 -0.55 -4.11
N PHE A 41 4.35 -0.02 -5.07
CA PHE A 41 3.96 -0.78 -6.24
C PHE A 41 5.04 -0.68 -7.31
N ASP A 42 5.60 -1.83 -7.67
CA ASP A 42 6.39 -2.03 -8.89
C ASP A 42 5.97 -3.34 -9.56
N ARG A 43 6.13 -3.41 -10.89
CA ARG A 43 5.91 -4.62 -11.68
C ARG A 43 6.92 -5.70 -11.28
N ASP A 44 8.18 -5.33 -11.08
CA ASP A 44 9.19 -6.22 -10.54
C ASP A 44 9.07 -6.29 -9.00
N PRO A 45 8.81 -7.47 -8.42
CA PRO A 45 8.79 -7.64 -6.96
C PRO A 45 10.08 -7.23 -6.25
N ALA A 46 11.24 -7.31 -6.90
CA ALA A 46 12.54 -6.98 -6.33
C ALA A 46 12.72 -5.47 -6.12
N GLU A 47 12.10 -4.66 -6.98
CA GLU A 47 12.15 -3.19 -6.93
C GLU A 47 11.17 -2.60 -5.90
N ARG A 48 10.33 -3.43 -5.28
CA ARG A 48 9.34 -2.97 -4.29
C ARG A 48 10.04 -2.62 -2.98
N GLN A 49 9.87 -1.38 -2.58
CA GLN A 49 10.46 -0.84 -1.36
C GLN A 49 9.50 -0.99 -0.18
N LEU A 50 10.06 -1.33 0.99
CA LEU A 50 9.29 -1.44 2.23
C LEU A 50 8.81 -0.05 2.68
N ILE A 51 7.50 0.07 2.91
CA ILE A 51 6.90 1.26 3.53
C ILE A 51 6.77 1.02 5.04
N GLY A 52 6.30 -0.16 5.44
CA GLY A 52 6.18 -0.49 6.86
C GLY A 52 5.47 -1.81 7.15
N TYR A 53 5.48 -2.15 8.43
CA TYR A 53 4.70 -3.25 9.02
C TYR A 53 3.65 -2.68 9.96
N PHE A 54 2.47 -3.28 9.93
CA PHE A 54 1.32 -2.87 10.74
C PHE A 54 0.68 -4.09 11.39
N PRO A 55 -0.02 -3.92 12.53
CA PRO A 55 -0.87 -4.96 13.09
C PRO A 55 -1.86 -5.53 12.06
N GLU A 56 -2.25 -6.79 12.20
CA GLU A 56 -3.11 -7.48 11.24
C GLU A 56 -4.51 -6.84 11.07
N ASP A 57 -5.00 -6.20 12.12
CA ASP A 57 -6.30 -5.53 12.22
C ASP A 57 -6.23 -4.03 11.85
N ALA A 58 -5.02 -3.48 11.67
CA ALA A 58 -4.78 -2.06 11.44
C ALA A 58 -4.77 -1.68 9.94
N MET A 59 -5.61 -2.31 9.11
CA MET A 59 -5.65 -2.06 7.65
C MET A 59 -5.85 -0.58 7.30
N ARG A 60 -6.73 0.11 8.03
CA ARG A 60 -6.99 1.54 7.80
C ARG A 60 -5.72 2.38 8.03
N LEU A 61 -5.02 2.14 9.13
CA LEU A 61 -3.75 2.80 9.44
C LEU A 61 -2.70 2.52 8.37
N ALA A 62 -2.58 1.25 7.95
CA ALA A 62 -1.64 0.85 6.91
C ALA A 62 -1.89 1.63 5.60
N VAL A 63 -3.16 1.79 5.20
CA VAL A 63 -3.53 2.54 3.99
C VAL A 63 -3.29 4.04 4.12
N GLU A 64 -3.68 4.64 5.24
CA GLU A 64 -3.50 6.08 5.49
C GLU A 64 -2.02 6.45 5.54
N PHE A 65 -1.20 5.68 6.26
CA PHE A 65 0.24 5.88 6.35
C PHE A 65 0.92 5.70 4.98
N THR A 66 0.54 4.64 4.25
CA THR A 66 1.08 4.36 2.90
C THR A 66 0.80 5.50 1.92
N TRP A 67 -0.42 6.05 1.94
CA TRP A 67 -0.77 7.18 1.07
C TRP A 67 -0.05 8.47 1.49
N TRP A 68 0.13 8.69 2.79
CA TRP A 68 0.89 9.83 3.30
C TRP A 68 2.37 9.76 2.88
N GLU A 69 3.03 8.61 3.05
CA GLU A 69 4.42 8.40 2.58
C GLU A 69 4.54 8.60 1.08
N TYR A 70 3.60 8.05 0.29
CA TYR A 70 3.58 8.30 -1.15
C TYR A 70 3.53 9.80 -1.49
N ILE A 71 2.60 10.55 -0.89
CA ILE A 71 2.48 12.00 -1.13
C ILE A 71 3.72 12.76 -0.71
N LYS A 72 4.33 12.39 0.42
CA LYS A 72 5.54 13.03 0.93
C LYS A 72 6.69 12.89 -0.07
N HIS A 73 6.81 11.75 -0.73
CA HIS A 73 7.87 11.47 -1.70
C HIS A 73 7.58 11.96 -3.13
N THR A 74 6.33 11.93 -3.58
CA THR A 74 5.97 12.26 -4.98
C THR A 74 5.24 13.59 -5.15
N GLY A 75 4.87 14.25 -4.06
CA GLY A 75 3.86 15.30 -4.07
C GLY A 75 2.44 14.73 -4.24
N ARG A 76 1.42 15.56 -4.01
CA ARG A 76 0.02 15.19 -4.30
C ARG A 76 -0.18 15.07 -5.81
N SER A 77 -0.80 13.99 -6.27
CA SER A 77 -1.21 13.88 -7.68
C SER A 77 -2.23 14.96 -8.06
N THR A 78 -1.77 16.04 -8.68
CA THR A 78 -2.61 17.08 -9.29
C THR A 78 -3.16 16.63 -10.65
N SER A 79 -3.92 15.53 -10.70
CA SER A 79 -4.59 15.20 -11.98
C SER A 79 -5.61 16.30 -12.31
N ASN A 80 -5.38 16.93 -13.47
CA ASN A 80 -6.14 18.03 -14.05
C ASN A 80 -7.64 17.74 -14.13
N ARG A 81 -8.42 18.74 -13.74
CA ARG A 81 -9.77 18.98 -14.23
C ARG A 81 -9.63 19.46 -15.68
N ARG A 82 -10.14 18.70 -16.66
CA ARG A 82 -10.59 19.23 -17.97
C ARG A 82 -11.60 18.26 -18.53
#